data_AF-A0A3E4MC87-F1
#
_entry.id   AF-A0A3E4MC87-F1
#
_cell.length_a   1.000
_cell.length_b   1.000
_cell.length_c   1.000
_cell.angle_alpha   90.00
_cell.angle_beta   90.00
_cell.angle_gamma   90.00
#
_symmetry.space_group_name_H-M   'P 1'
#
loop_
_entity.id
_entity.type
_entity.pdbx_description
1 polymer ?
#
loop_
_entity_poly.entity_id
_entity_poly.type
_entity_poly.pdbx_seq_one_letter_code
_entity_poly.pdbx_strand_id
1 'polypeptide(L)'
;MYEVDREQEILKYLPLVERVANRISIKNTEYEYDDLYNIGVIGLIDAMQKFDSSKKVPFENYAAIRIRGAIIDEVRRHSKISRYKMGNVNSFYQAKQELEQEMKREVTDKEIMKKMGITSSQLGDIYDSIQYLSSVSLESTLYSNNDETVMVQDTLRDSKAPSGEKELMKQERRKELVEAIKRLSEREQLVLSLYYEEDATLKEIAAILDVSIARVSQIHGRAIAKIRGYIEEANQE
;
A
#
# COMPACT_ATOMS: atom_id res chain seq x y z
N MET A 1 19.74 -49.24 -0.12
CA MET A 1 20.71 -49.13 0.99
C MET A 1 21.29 -47.71 1.12
N TYR A 2 21.47 -46.94 0.03
CA TYR A 2 21.96 -45.55 0.08
C TYR A 2 20.99 -44.50 0.68
N GLU A 3 19.67 -44.74 0.67
CA GLU A 3 18.69 -43.77 1.21
C GLU A 3 18.63 -43.75 2.75
N VAL A 4 18.79 -44.91 3.39
CA VAL A 4 18.69 -45.05 4.86
C VAL A 4 19.85 -44.35 5.58
N ASP A 5 21.03 -44.33 4.95
CA ASP A 5 22.24 -43.71 5.50
C ASP A 5 22.13 -42.18 5.53
N ARG A 6 21.56 -41.58 4.47
CA ARG A 6 21.32 -40.13 4.39
C ARG A 6 20.32 -39.64 5.42
N GLU A 7 19.26 -40.39 5.67
CA GLU A 7 18.25 -40.03 6.66
C GLU A 7 18.85 -39.98 8.06
N GLN A 8 19.66 -40.98 8.42
CA GLN A 8 20.37 -41.00 9.71
C GLN A 8 21.37 -39.85 9.86
N GLU A 9 22.09 -39.50 8.79
CA GLU A 9 23.00 -38.35 8.81
C GLU A 9 22.24 -37.02 8.97
N ILE A 10 21.09 -36.84 8.31
CA ILE A 10 20.25 -35.64 8.48
C ILE A 10 19.79 -35.54 9.94
N LEU A 11 19.25 -36.63 10.50
CA LEU A 11 18.76 -36.69 11.88
C LEU A 11 19.84 -36.30 12.89
N LYS A 12 21.09 -36.73 12.67
CA LYS A 12 22.24 -36.37 13.50
C LYS A 12 22.50 -34.86 13.57
N TYR A 13 22.21 -34.13 12.49
CA TYR A 13 22.51 -32.70 12.38
C TYR A 13 21.28 -31.78 12.61
N LEU A 14 20.08 -32.32 12.85
CA LEU A 14 18.91 -31.51 13.20
C LEU A 14 19.11 -30.56 14.41
N PRO A 15 19.81 -30.95 15.50
CA PRO A 15 20.08 -30.04 16.61
C PRO A 15 20.92 -28.80 16.20
N LEU A 16 21.69 -28.89 15.11
CA LEU A 16 22.40 -27.73 14.56
C LEU A 16 21.41 -26.75 13.92
N VAL A 17 20.41 -27.26 13.21
CA VAL A 17 19.34 -26.44 12.62
C VAL A 17 18.58 -25.71 13.71
N GLU A 18 18.18 -26.42 14.77
CA GLU A 18 17.49 -25.86 15.94
C GLU A 18 18.27 -24.68 16.56
N ARG A 19 19.58 -24.88 16.76
CA ARG A 19 20.49 -23.85 17.31
C ARG A 19 20.62 -22.64 16.38
N VAL A 20 20.68 -22.87 15.06
CA VAL A 20 20.79 -21.79 14.08
C VAL A 20 19.49 -21.01 14.01
N ALA A 21 18.34 -21.68 13.88
CA ALA A 21 17.02 -21.07 13.82
C ALA A 21 16.74 -20.21 15.08
N ASN A 22 17.03 -20.73 16.28
CA ASN A 22 16.87 -19.98 17.54
C ASN A 22 17.73 -18.72 17.66
N ARG A 23 18.87 -18.65 16.93
CA ARG A 23 19.76 -17.47 16.96
C ARG A 23 19.41 -16.44 15.89
N ILE A 24 18.48 -16.74 14.99
CA ILE A 24 18.07 -15.80 13.96
C ILE A 24 16.96 -14.93 14.54
N SER A 25 17.32 -13.69 14.88
CA SER A 25 16.34 -12.65 15.21
C SER A 25 15.74 -12.07 13.93
N ILE A 26 14.80 -12.79 13.32
CA ILE A 26 13.91 -12.21 12.31
C ILE A 26 12.80 -11.47 13.04
N LYS A 27 12.70 -10.15 12.81
CA LYS A 27 11.60 -9.32 13.33
C LYS A 27 10.32 -9.42 12.50
N ASN A 28 10.28 -10.30 11.49
CA ASN A 28 9.11 -10.47 10.64
C ASN A 28 8.08 -11.38 11.34
N THR A 29 6.85 -10.92 11.41
CA THR A 29 5.71 -11.61 12.06
C THR A 29 5.14 -12.73 11.18
N GLU A 30 5.59 -12.84 9.94
CA GLU A 30 5.04 -13.78 8.95
C GLU A 30 5.53 -15.22 9.06
N TYR A 31 6.60 -15.49 9.82
CA TYR A 31 7.16 -16.83 9.97
C TYR A 31 7.17 -17.25 11.43
N GLU A 32 6.65 -18.44 11.70
CA GLU A 32 6.77 -19.07 13.00
C GLU A 32 8.12 -19.80 13.12
N TYR A 33 8.46 -20.18 14.35
CA TYR A 33 9.69 -20.92 14.61
C TYR A 33 9.79 -22.20 13.76
N ASP A 34 8.70 -22.96 13.67
CA ASP A 34 8.65 -24.23 12.94
C ASP A 34 8.88 -24.03 11.43
N ASP A 35 8.41 -22.92 10.86
CA ASP A 35 8.70 -22.58 9.46
C ASP A 35 10.20 -22.37 9.27
N LEU A 36 10.82 -21.52 10.11
CA LEU A 36 12.25 -21.23 10.05
C LEU A 36 13.10 -22.49 10.25
N TYR A 37 12.66 -23.36 11.15
CA TYR A 37 13.28 -24.66 11.38
C TYR A 37 13.21 -25.52 10.12
N ASN A 38 12.03 -25.70 9.52
CA ASN A 38 11.82 -26.50 8.32
C ASN A 38 12.63 -25.96 7.11
N ILE A 39 12.67 -24.65 6.93
CA ILE A 39 13.52 -23.99 5.92
C ILE A 39 14.99 -24.28 6.20
N GLY A 40 15.39 -24.23 7.47
CA GLY A 40 16.73 -24.59 7.90
C GLY A 40 17.10 -26.04 7.61
N VAL A 41 16.14 -26.99 7.73
CA VAL A 41 16.33 -28.39 7.35
C VAL A 41 16.58 -28.52 5.85
N ILE A 42 15.85 -27.78 5.01
CA ILE A 42 16.12 -27.74 3.55
C ILE A 42 17.55 -27.22 3.29
N GLY A 43 17.96 -26.18 4.01
CA GLY A 43 19.33 -25.64 3.94
C GLY A 43 20.41 -26.63 4.38
N LEU A 44 20.13 -27.47 5.38
CA LEU A 44 21.00 -28.56 5.82
C LEU A 44 21.14 -29.62 4.73
N ILE A 45 20.03 -30.04 4.12
CA ILE A 45 20.04 -31.04 3.04
C ILE A 45 20.89 -30.53 1.85
N ASP A 46 20.71 -29.27 1.44
CA ASP A 46 21.53 -28.67 0.38
C ASP A 46 23.02 -28.58 0.77
N ALA A 47 23.32 -28.29 2.04
CA ALA A 47 24.69 -28.26 2.55
C ALA A 47 25.33 -29.65 2.49
N MET A 48 24.62 -30.71 2.89
CA MET A 48 25.14 -32.08 2.83
C MET A 48 25.46 -32.51 1.40
N GLN A 49 24.61 -32.13 0.43
CA GLN A 49 24.83 -32.46 -0.98
C GLN A 49 26.04 -31.75 -1.59
N LYS A 50 26.34 -30.52 -1.14
CA LYS A 50 27.38 -29.66 -1.72
C LYS A 50 28.67 -29.60 -0.91
N PHE A 51 28.72 -30.28 0.23
CA PHE A 51 29.89 -30.28 1.09
C PHE A 51 31.06 -31.02 0.43
N ASP A 52 32.24 -30.44 0.55
CA ASP A 52 33.49 -31.01 0.03
C ASP A 52 34.49 -31.15 1.18
N SER A 53 34.71 -32.40 1.61
CA SER A 53 35.61 -32.73 2.72
C SER A 53 37.07 -32.40 2.44
N SER A 54 37.46 -32.27 1.16
CA SER A 54 38.85 -31.95 0.78
C SER A 54 39.27 -30.54 1.21
N LYS A 55 38.29 -29.65 1.44
CA LYS A 55 38.50 -28.25 1.84
C LYS A 55 38.90 -28.06 3.31
N LYS A 56 39.04 -29.15 4.10
CA LYS A 56 39.51 -29.14 5.50
C LYS A 56 38.73 -28.20 6.43
N VAL A 57 37.44 -27.96 6.15
CA VAL A 57 36.54 -27.20 7.03
C VAL A 57 35.58 -28.19 7.69
N PRO A 58 35.37 -28.12 9.03
CA PRO A 58 34.35 -28.94 9.69
C PRO A 58 32.98 -28.73 9.07
N PHE A 59 32.25 -29.83 8.84
CA PHE A 59 30.94 -29.80 8.20
C PHE A 59 29.98 -28.87 8.94
N GLU A 60 30.00 -28.89 10.28
CA GLU A 60 29.12 -28.10 11.14
C GLU A 60 29.25 -26.60 10.87
N ASN A 61 30.47 -26.11 10.65
CA ASN A 61 30.72 -24.70 10.36
C ASN A 61 30.20 -24.31 8.97
N TYR A 62 30.40 -25.18 7.98
CA TYR A 62 29.88 -24.98 6.64
C TYR A 62 28.35 -25.01 6.61
N ALA A 63 27.76 -26.04 7.21
CA ALA A 63 26.31 -26.23 7.30
C ALA A 63 25.65 -25.07 8.04
N ALA A 64 26.21 -24.59 9.16
CA ALA A 64 25.65 -23.45 9.89
C ALA A 64 25.50 -22.19 9.01
N ILE A 65 26.47 -21.90 8.13
CA ILE A 65 26.41 -20.78 7.19
C ILE A 65 25.31 -21.02 6.13
N ARG A 66 25.22 -22.24 5.60
CA ARG A 66 24.23 -22.61 4.58
C ARG A 66 22.80 -22.60 5.11
N ILE A 67 22.56 -23.17 6.30
CA ILE A 67 21.27 -23.18 7.00
C ILE A 67 20.82 -21.74 7.25
N ARG A 68 21.70 -20.91 7.83
CA ARG A 68 21.39 -19.50 8.07
C ARG A 68 21.08 -18.75 6.77
N GLY A 69 21.85 -19.00 5.71
CA GLY A 69 21.63 -18.41 4.39
C GLY A 69 20.25 -18.78 3.83
N ALA A 70 19.89 -20.06 3.88
CA ALA A 70 18.59 -20.54 3.41
C ALA A 70 17.43 -19.85 4.12
N ILE A 71 17.48 -19.78 5.45
CA ILE A 71 16.45 -19.10 6.26
C ILE A 71 16.35 -17.62 5.90
N ILE A 72 17.48 -16.92 5.83
CA ILE A 72 17.49 -15.48 5.51
C ILE A 72 17.00 -15.21 4.08
N ASP A 73 17.39 -16.04 3.12
CA ASP A 73 17.00 -15.86 1.72
C ASP A 73 15.51 -16.17 1.49
N GLU A 74 14.96 -17.12 2.25
CA GLU A 74 13.52 -17.42 2.27
C GLU A 74 12.70 -16.22 2.77
N VAL A 75 13.07 -15.67 3.93
CA VAL A 75 12.42 -14.48 4.49
C VAL A 75 12.57 -13.28 3.55
N ARG A 76 13.72 -13.14 2.90
CA ARG A 76 13.94 -12.08 1.90
C ARG A 76 13.08 -12.24 0.67
N ARG A 77 12.83 -13.48 0.20
CA ARG A 77 12.02 -13.73 -1.00
C ARG A 77 10.59 -13.25 -0.81
N HIS A 78 10.06 -13.35 0.41
CA HIS A 78 8.71 -12.93 0.76
C HIS A 78 8.64 -11.50 1.33
N SER A 79 9.78 -10.80 1.40
CA SER A 79 9.80 -9.41 1.85
C SER A 79 8.99 -8.50 0.92
N LYS A 80 8.11 -7.70 1.52
CA LYS A 80 7.30 -6.69 0.84
C LYS A 80 8.13 -5.58 0.16
N ILE A 81 9.36 -5.35 0.62
CA ILE A 81 10.26 -4.32 0.07
C ILE A 81 11.54 -4.91 -0.51
N SER A 82 12.17 -4.14 -1.42
CA SER A 82 13.43 -4.53 -2.07
C SER A 82 14.62 -4.58 -1.10
N ARG A 83 15.67 -5.32 -1.48
CA ARG A 83 16.92 -5.42 -0.71
C ARG A 83 17.55 -4.07 -0.39
N TYR A 84 17.54 -3.15 -1.35
CA TYR A 84 18.07 -1.81 -1.17
C TYR A 84 17.27 -1.03 -0.11
N LYS A 85 15.93 -1.05 -0.20
CA LYS A 85 15.05 -0.40 0.78
C LYS A 85 15.23 -1.00 2.18
N MET A 86 15.29 -2.33 2.29
CA MET A 86 15.54 -3.02 3.56
C MET A 86 16.92 -2.66 4.15
N GLY A 87 17.94 -2.51 3.31
CA GLY A 87 19.26 -2.01 3.71
C GLY A 87 19.17 -0.62 4.34
N ASN A 88 18.44 0.30 3.72
CA ASN A 88 18.25 1.66 4.25
C ASN A 88 17.49 1.67 5.59
N VAL A 89 16.45 0.82 5.73
CA VAL A 89 15.71 0.65 6.99
C VAL A 89 16.62 0.14 8.11
N ASN A 90 17.45 -0.86 7.84
CA ASN A 90 18.41 -1.37 8.83
C ASN A 90 19.44 -0.30 9.23
N SER A 91 20.00 0.42 8.25
CA SER A 91 20.92 1.53 8.51
C SER A 91 20.27 2.65 9.34
N PHE A 92 18.99 2.94 9.10
CA PHE A 92 18.22 3.89 9.89
C PHE A 92 18.10 3.45 11.35
N TYR A 93 17.68 2.21 11.62
CA TYR A 93 17.56 1.71 12.99
C TYR A 93 18.91 1.65 13.70
N GLN A 94 19.97 1.27 12.99
CA GLN A 94 21.33 1.29 13.54
C GLN A 94 21.77 2.71 13.90
N ALA A 95 21.62 3.67 12.99
CA ALA A 95 21.99 5.06 13.22
C ALA A 95 21.18 5.67 14.38
N LYS A 96 19.87 5.38 14.43
CA LYS A 96 18.98 5.80 15.53
C LYS A 96 19.45 5.23 16.86
N GLN A 97 19.72 3.92 16.94
CA GLN A 97 20.18 3.27 18.17
C GLN A 97 21.53 3.83 18.66
N GLU A 98 22.49 4.02 17.76
CA GLU A 98 23.80 4.60 18.10
C GLU A 98 23.65 6.02 18.68
N LEU A 99 22.82 6.86 18.06
CA LEU A 99 22.57 8.22 18.51
C LEU A 99 21.80 8.26 19.84
N GLU A 100 20.80 7.40 20.03
CA GLU A 100 20.04 7.32 21.29
C GLU A 100 20.95 6.92 22.46
N GLN A 101 21.88 5.97 22.22
CA GLN A 101 22.88 5.57 23.22
C GLN A 101 23.86 6.69 23.55
N GLU A 102 24.32 7.44 22.55
CA GLU A 102 25.26 8.56 22.73
C GLU A 102 24.60 9.74 23.46
N MET A 103 23.39 10.11 23.03
CA MET A 103 22.71 11.33 23.49
C MET A 103 21.87 11.11 24.76
N LYS A 104 21.57 9.85 25.11
CA LYS A 104 20.73 9.46 26.24
C LYS A 104 19.34 10.12 26.22
N ARG A 105 18.82 10.35 25.02
CA ARG A 105 17.49 10.88 24.75
C ARG A 105 17.03 10.42 23.37
N GLU A 106 15.74 10.63 23.07
CA GLU A 106 15.23 10.45 21.72
C GLU A 106 15.95 11.38 20.72
N VAL A 107 16.14 10.86 19.52
CA VAL A 107 16.91 11.48 18.45
C VAL A 107 15.96 12.12 17.45
N THR A 108 16.31 13.32 16.99
CA THR A 108 15.53 14.06 16.00
C THR A 108 15.85 13.65 14.56
N ASP A 109 14.90 13.83 13.65
CA ASP A 109 15.09 13.55 12.22
C ASP A 109 16.32 14.25 11.64
N LYS A 110 16.60 15.49 12.06
CA LYS A 110 17.78 16.25 11.61
C LYS A 110 19.09 15.59 12.03
N GLU A 111 19.14 15.01 13.23
CA GLU A 111 20.31 14.30 13.76
C GLU A 111 20.53 12.99 13.00
N ILE A 112 19.45 12.25 12.72
CA ILE A 112 19.48 11.03 11.90
C ILE A 112 19.97 11.34 10.48
N MET A 113 19.39 12.35 9.84
CA MET A 113 19.80 12.80 8.50
C MET A 113 21.29 13.15 8.45
N LYS A 114 21.79 13.88 9.46
CA LYS A 114 23.19 14.26 9.56
C LYS A 114 24.11 13.06 9.74
N LYS A 115 23.75 12.10 10.59
CA LYS A 115 24.53 10.88 10.84
C LYS A 115 24.58 9.97 9.62
N MET A 116 23.47 9.82 8.91
CA MET A 116 23.37 8.97 7.72
C MET A 116 23.83 9.66 6.43
N GLY A 117 23.97 10.99 6.43
CA GLY A 117 24.30 11.77 5.23
C GLY A 117 23.19 11.77 4.19
N ILE A 118 21.93 11.74 4.63
CA ILE A 118 20.75 11.66 3.75
C ILE A 118 19.92 12.94 3.78
N THR A 119 19.15 13.14 2.71
CA THR A 119 18.19 14.24 2.58
C THR A 119 16.86 13.92 3.26
N SER A 120 16.02 14.94 3.47
CA SER A 120 14.68 14.76 4.06
C SER A 120 13.77 13.91 3.17
N SER A 121 13.90 14.02 1.84
CA SER A 121 13.16 13.17 0.89
C SER A 121 13.53 11.70 1.06
N GLN A 122 14.84 11.40 1.20
CA GLN A 122 15.31 10.02 1.40
C GLN A 122 14.90 9.47 2.77
N LEU A 123 14.83 10.32 3.80
CA LEU A 123 14.26 9.91 5.09
C LEU A 123 12.76 9.59 4.96
N GLY A 124 12.01 10.38 4.18
CA GLY A 124 10.62 10.09 3.82
C GLY A 124 10.45 8.73 3.16
N ASP A 125 11.29 8.41 2.16
CA ASP A 125 11.26 7.10 1.49
C ASP A 125 11.52 5.92 2.46
N ILE A 126 12.35 6.14 3.48
CA ILE A 126 12.61 5.15 4.54
C ILE A 126 11.37 4.99 5.42
N TYR A 127 10.72 6.09 5.82
CA TYR A 127 9.49 6.05 6.60
C TYR A 127 8.34 5.35 5.85
N ASP A 128 8.18 5.63 4.56
CA ASP A 128 7.20 4.92 3.72
C ASP A 128 7.50 3.42 3.66
N SER A 129 8.78 3.05 3.58
CA SER A 129 9.20 1.64 3.58
C SER A 129 8.92 0.97 4.92
N ILE A 130 9.12 1.67 6.05
CA ILE A 130 8.79 1.18 7.40
C ILE A 130 7.28 1.03 7.55
N GLN A 131 6.49 2.00 7.09
CA GLN A 131 5.04 1.96 7.14
C GLN A 131 4.48 0.83 6.26
N TYR A 132 5.09 0.56 5.10
CA TYR A 132 4.66 -0.55 4.25
C TYR A 132 4.98 -1.92 4.85
N LEU A 133 6.03 -2.01 5.66
CA LEU A 133 6.36 -3.20 6.43
C LEU A 133 5.47 -3.38 7.66
N SER A 134 4.86 -2.31 8.18
CA SER A 134 4.01 -2.42 9.36
C SER A 134 2.69 -3.13 9.02
N SER A 135 2.29 -4.05 9.89
CA SER A 135 1.00 -4.72 9.84
C SER A 135 0.32 -4.52 11.18
N VAL A 136 -0.91 -4.03 11.14
CA VAL A 136 -1.77 -3.89 12.32
C VAL A 136 -2.97 -4.82 12.12
N SER A 137 -3.24 -5.66 13.10
CA SER A 137 -4.44 -6.51 13.08
C SER A 137 -5.68 -5.63 13.21
N LEU A 138 -6.67 -5.88 12.38
CA LEU A 138 -7.94 -5.17 12.39
C LEU A 138 -8.77 -5.53 13.63
N GLU A 139 -8.55 -6.71 14.17
CA GLU A 139 -9.13 -7.24 15.40
C GLU A 139 -8.37 -6.77 16.65
N SER A 140 -7.30 -5.98 16.49
CA SER A 140 -6.59 -5.44 17.65
C SER A 140 -7.49 -4.50 18.46
N THR A 141 -7.55 -4.75 19.77
CA THR A 141 -8.33 -3.96 20.72
C THR A 141 -7.69 -2.59 20.91
N LEU A 142 -8.42 -1.54 20.56
CA LEU A 142 -8.05 -0.15 20.86
C LEU A 142 -8.48 0.26 22.25
N TYR A 143 -9.67 -0.18 22.65
CA TYR A 143 -10.28 0.18 23.93
C TYR A 143 -11.14 -0.97 24.44
N SER A 144 -11.10 -1.24 25.74
CA SER A 144 -11.91 -2.27 26.38
C SER A 144 -12.40 -1.77 27.74
N ASN A 145 -13.72 -1.72 27.90
CA ASN A 145 -14.42 -1.50 29.17
C ASN A 145 -15.35 -2.68 29.45
N ASN A 146 -15.96 -2.73 30.64
CA ASN A 146 -16.83 -3.85 31.06
C ASN A 146 -18.00 -4.14 30.10
N ASP A 147 -18.47 -3.15 29.33
CA ASP A 147 -19.63 -3.29 28.44
C ASP A 147 -19.28 -3.22 26.95
N GLU A 148 -18.10 -2.70 26.57
CA GLU A 148 -17.73 -2.50 25.15
C GLU A 148 -16.24 -2.72 24.90
N THR A 149 -15.95 -3.44 23.82
CA THR A 149 -14.61 -3.59 23.24
C THR A 149 -14.62 -2.97 21.85
N VAL A 150 -13.76 -1.98 21.62
CA VAL A 150 -13.59 -1.33 20.33
C VAL A 150 -12.31 -1.87 19.70
N MET A 151 -12.45 -2.47 18.53
CA MET A 151 -11.35 -2.96 17.70
C MET A 151 -10.96 -1.91 16.64
N VAL A 152 -9.79 -2.07 16.01
CA VAL A 152 -9.37 -1.19 14.92
C VAL A 152 -10.39 -1.15 13.78
N GLN A 153 -10.92 -2.30 13.36
CA GLN A 153 -11.93 -2.40 12.29
C GLN A 153 -13.18 -1.56 12.54
N ASP A 154 -13.61 -1.43 13.79
CA ASP A 154 -14.82 -0.70 14.15
C ASP A 154 -14.66 0.81 13.92
N THR A 155 -13.41 1.29 13.86
CA THR A 155 -13.09 2.70 13.61
C THR A 155 -12.90 3.03 12.13
N LEU A 156 -12.84 2.03 11.26
CA LEU A 156 -12.59 2.22 9.83
C LEU A 156 -13.86 2.66 9.11
N ARG A 157 -13.85 3.90 8.62
CA ARG A 157 -14.95 4.44 7.81
C ARG A 157 -14.83 3.99 6.36
N ASP A 158 -15.92 3.45 5.81
CA ASP A 158 -16.03 3.27 4.36
C ASP A 158 -16.26 4.63 3.68
N SER A 159 -15.26 5.08 2.93
CA SER A 159 -15.30 6.34 2.16
C SER A 159 -16.06 6.22 0.83
N LYS A 160 -16.31 5.00 0.35
CA LYS A 160 -17.06 4.71 -0.88
C LYS A 160 -18.53 4.43 -0.62
N ALA A 161 -18.91 4.17 0.63
CA ALA A 161 -20.31 3.97 1.00
C ALA A 161 -21.16 5.19 0.57
N PRO A 162 -22.32 4.94 -0.08
CA PRO A 162 -23.22 6.02 -0.46
C PRO A 162 -23.74 6.72 0.79
N SER A 163 -23.58 8.03 0.85
CA SER A 163 -24.17 8.85 1.90
C SER A 163 -25.60 9.19 1.49
N GLY A 164 -26.58 8.88 2.36
CA GLY A 164 -27.98 9.20 2.11
C GLY A 164 -28.21 10.69 1.85
N GLU A 165 -27.53 11.55 2.61
CA GLU A 165 -27.52 13.00 2.40
C GLU A 165 -26.97 13.38 1.02
N LYS A 166 -25.81 12.84 0.62
CA LYS A 166 -25.21 13.14 -0.69
C LYS A 166 -26.10 12.69 -1.85
N GLU A 167 -26.74 11.52 -1.71
CA GLU A 167 -27.63 10.99 -2.75
C GLU A 167 -28.92 11.82 -2.85
N LEU A 168 -29.49 12.24 -1.72
CA LEU A 168 -30.64 13.15 -1.69
C LEU A 168 -30.31 14.49 -2.34
N MET A 169 -29.20 15.14 -1.94
CA MET A 169 -28.74 16.39 -2.55
C MET A 169 -28.44 16.26 -4.04
N LYS A 170 -28.02 15.08 -4.51
CA LYS A 170 -27.81 14.82 -5.93
C LYS A 170 -29.14 14.71 -6.67
N GLN A 171 -30.14 14.06 -6.07
CA GLN A 171 -31.48 13.97 -6.63
C GLN A 171 -32.18 15.34 -6.70
N GLU A 172 -32.04 16.17 -5.67
CA GLU A 172 -32.58 17.53 -5.63
C GLU A 172 -31.96 18.43 -6.70
N ARG A 173 -30.62 18.49 -6.77
CA ARG A 173 -29.91 19.22 -7.84
C ARG A 173 -30.29 18.75 -9.23
N ARG A 174 -30.54 17.45 -9.42
CA ARG A 174 -31.02 16.92 -10.69
C ARG A 174 -32.42 17.45 -11.02
N LYS A 175 -33.33 17.51 -10.05
CA LYS A 175 -34.68 18.07 -10.25
C LYS A 175 -34.62 19.55 -10.61
N GLU A 176 -33.84 20.34 -9.88
CA GLU A 176 -33.61 21.76 -10.18
C GLU A 176 -33.06 21.98 -11.58
N LEU A 177 -32.06 21.19 -11.97
CA LEU A 177 -31.48 21.27 -13.30
C LEU A 177 -32.50 20.95 -14.40
N VAL A 178 -33.34 19.93 -14.20
CA VAL A 178 -34.42 19.57 -15.14
C VAL A 178 -35.42 20.71 -15.27
N GLU A 179 -35.85 21.32 -14.16
CA GLU A 179 -36.77 22.46 -14.20
C GLU A 179 -36.13 23.71 -14.84
N ALA A 180 -34.84 23.97 -14.60
CA ALA A 180 -34.11 25.05 -15.24
C ALA A 180 -33.98 24.84 -16.77
N ILE A 181 -33.73 23.61 -17.22
CA ILE A 181 -33.65 23.28 -18.65
C ILE A 181 -35.02 23.46 -19.33
N LYS A 182 -36.12 23.05 -18.67
CA LYS A 182 -37.48 23.23 -19.22
C LYS A 182 -37.86 24.70 -19.45
N ARG A 183 -37.29 25.63 -18.68
CA ARG A 183 -37.51 27.09 -18.86
C ARG A 183 -36.78 27.68 -20.07
N LEU A 184 -35.81 26.97 -20.64
CA LEU A 184 -35.11 27.42 -21.85
C LEU A 184 -36.02 27.35 -23.08
N SER A 185 -35.68 28.11 -24.12
CA SER A 185 -36.35 27.98 -25.41
C SER A 185 -36.06 26.62 -26.06
N GLU A 186 -36.97 26.12 -26.89
CA GLU A 186 -36.79 24.84 -27.60
C GLU A 186 -35.46 24.77 -28.36
N ARG A 187 -35.04 25.89 -28.96
CA ARG A 187 -33.78 25.97 -29.70
C ARG A 187 -32.55 25.88 -28.79
N GLU A 188 -32.63 26.40 -27.56
CA GLU A 188 -31.57 26.26 -26.56
C GLU A 188 -31.52 24.84 -26.01
N GLN A 189 -32.68 24.24 -25.71
CA GLN A 189 -32.78 22.84 -25.26
C GLN A 189 -32.20 21.87 -26.31
N LEU A 190 -32.54 22.07 -27.59
CA LEU A 190 -32.04 21.25 -28.69
C LEU A 190 -30.51 21.34 -28.84
N VAL A 191 -29.93 22.54 -28.71
CA VAL A 191 -28.46 22.69 -28.74
C VAL A 191 -27.80 21.97 -27.56
N LEU A 192 -28.40 22.00 -26.37
CA LEU A 192 -27.86 21.29 -25.21
C LEU A 192 -27.98 19.77 -25.34
N SER A 193 -29.12 19.25 -25.80
CA SER A 193 -29.33 17.81 -26.02
C SER A 193 -28.33 17.28 -27.07
N LEU A 194 -28.20 17.95 -28.21
CA LEU A 194 -27.22 17.55 -29.23
C LEU A 194 -25.77 17.57 -28.70
N TYR A 195 -25.43 18.50 -27.81
CA TYR A 195 -24.07 18.62 -27.29
C TYR A 195 -23.76 17.66 -26.13
N TYR A 196 -24.71 17.45 -25.20
CA TYR A 196 -24.47 16.69 -23.95
C TYR A 196 -25.06 15.28 -23.94
N GLU A 197 -26.08 15.00 -24.75
CA GLU A 197 -26.67 13.65 -24.86
C GLU A 197 -26.15 12.91 -26.09
N GLU A 198 -26.02 13.61 -27.22
CA GLU A 198 -25.57 13.03 -28.50
C GLU A 198 -24.07 13.24 -28.79
N ASP A 199 -23.32 13.88 -27.88
CA ASP A 199 -21.89 14.19 -28.01
C ASP A 199 -21.50 14.90 -29.33
N ALA A 200 -22.43 15.62 -29.96
CA ALA A 200 -22.20 16.27 -31.25
C ALA A 200 -21.30 17.52 -31.13
N THR A 201 -20.41 17.71 -32.09
CA THR A 201 -19.54 18.88 -32.14
C THR A 201 -20.32 20.14 -32.53
N LEU A 202 -19.85 21.32 -32.10
CA LEU A 202 -20.46 22.61 -32.48
C LEU A 202 -20.56 22.80 -34.01
N LYS A 203 -19.68 22.16 -34.78
CA LYS A 203 -19.70 22.16 -36.24
C LYS A 203 -20.84 21.31 -36.81
N GLU A 204 -21.07 20.13 -36.25
CA GLU A 204 -22.18 19.26 -36.64
C GLU A 204 -23.52 19.88 -36.24
N ILE A 205 -23.61 20.44 -35.03
CA ILE A 205 -24.81 21.16 -34.58
C ILE A 205 -25.12 22.36 -35.47
N ALA A 206 -24.08 23.10 -35.90
CA ALA A 206 -24.22 24.21 -36.84
C ALA A 206 -24.78 23.76 -38.20
N ALA A 207 -24.33 22.60 -38.70
CA ALA A 207 -24.84 22.01 -39.93
C ALA A 207 -26.30 21.53 -39.78
N ILE A 208 -26.65 20.91 -38.65
CA ILE A 208 -28.02 20.44 -38.36
C ILE A 208 -29.01 21.62 -38.28
N LEU A 209 -28.60 22.71 -37.65
CA LEU A 209 -29.45 23.88 -37.39
C LEU A 209 -29.39 24.96 -38.48
N ASP A 210 -28.64 24.71 -39.56
CA ASP A 210 -28.37 25.64 -40.67
C ASP A 210 -27.95 27.04 -40.19
N VAL A 211 -26.95 27.09 -39.30
CA VAL A 211 -26.39 28.33 -38.75
C VAL A 211 -24.87 28.28 -38.64
N SER A 212 -24.22 29.40 -38.37
CA SER A 212 -22.77 29.43 -38.15
C SER A 212 -22.38 28.78 -36.82
N ILE A 213 -21.15 28.24 -36.77
CA ILE A 213 -20.55 27.68 -35.54
C ILE A 213 -20.55 28.73 -34.41
N ALA A 214 -20.23 29.98 -34.73
CA ALA A 214 -20.26 31.09 -33.77
C ALA A 214 -21.67 31.30 -33.19
N ARG A 215 -22.73 31.11 -34.00
CA ARG A 215 -24.11 31.24 -33.53
C ARG A 215 -24.48 30.12 -32.56
N VAL A 216 -24.08 28.87 -32.83
CA VAL A 216 -24.30 27.74 -31.91
C VAL A 216 -23.58 27.97 -30.59
N SER A 217 -22.31 28.40 -30.64
CA SER A 217 -21.53 28.73 -29.44
C SER A 217 -22.21 29.81 -28.58
N GLN A 218 -22.77 30.86 -29.19
CA GLN A 218 -23.55 31.88 -28.48
C GLN A 218 -24.87 31.36 -27.89
N ILE A 219 -25.53 30.41 -28.54
CA ILE A 219 -26.76 29.80 -28.02
C ILE A 219 -26.42 28.94 -26.81
N HIS A 220 -25.41 28.07 -26.93
CA HIS A 220 -24.92 27.24 -25.83
C HIS A 220 -24.50 28.08 -24.62
N GLY A 221 -23.64 29.10 -24.82
CA GLY A 221 -23.21 29.98 -23.73
C GLY A 221 -24.35 30.72 -23.03
N ARG A 222 -25.35 31.20 -23.79
CA ARG A 222 -26.55 31.84 -23.20
C ARG A 222 -27.43 30.85 -22.46
N ALA A 223 -27.60 29.63 -22.98
CA ALA A 223 -28.37 28.59 -22.32
C ALA A 223 -27.76 28.22 -20.97
N ILE A 224 -26.43 28.06 -20.90
CA ILE A 224 -25.72 27.80 -19.63
C ILE A 224 -25.87 28.96 -18.65
N ALA A 225 -25.75 30.21 -19.12
CA ALA A 225 -25.92 31.39 -18.25
C ALA A 225 -27.35 31.48 -17.69
N LYS A 226 -28.38 31.19 -18.49
CA LYS A 226 -29.78 31.13 -18.04
C LYS A 226 -30.02 30.01 -17.03
N ILE A 227 -29.51 28.80 -17.28
CA ILE A 227 -29.62 27.68 -16.34
C ILE A 227 -29.05 28.07 -14.97
N ARG A 228 -27.87 28.70 -14.94
CA ARG A 228 -27.27 29.19 -13.70
C ARG A 228 -28.18 30.20 -12.99
N GLY A 229 -28.70 31.17 -13.73
CA GLY A 229 -29.64 32.16 -13.17
C GLY A 229 -30.90 31.51 -12.57
N TYR A 230 -31.52 30.56 -13.29
CA TYR A 230 -32.72 29.86 -12.78
C TYR A 230 -32.44 29.01 -11.53
N ILE A 231 -31.26 28.41 -11.44
CA ILE A 231 -30.85 27.65 -10.25
C ILE A 231 -30.54 28.60 -9.08
N GLU A 232 -29.92 29.76 -9.32
CA GLU A 232 -29.67 30.76 -8.27
C GLU A 232 -30.98 31.34 -7.72
N GLU A 233 -31.96 31.65 -8.57
CA GLU A 233 -33.30 32.09 -8.17
C GLU A 233 -34.00 31.04 -7.29
N ALA A 234 -33.98 29.77 -7.70
CA ALA A 234 -34.64 28.68 -6.97
C ALA A 234 -34.00 28.39 -5.60
N ASN A 235 -32.73 28.77 -5.39
CA ASN A 235 -32.04 28.61 -4.11
C ASN A 235 -32.28 29.79 -3.13
N GLN A 236 -32.93 30.87 -3.58
CA GLN A 236 -33.23 32.05 -2.75
C GLN A 236 -34.67 32.07 -2.21
N GLU A 237 -35.55 31.21 -2.74
CA GLU A 237 -36.91 30.96 -2.24
C GLU A 237 -36.94 29.87 -1.16
#